data_AF-A0A662KXW5-F1
#
_entry.id   AF-A0A662KXW5-F1
#
_cell.length_a   1.000
_cell.length_b   1.000
_cell.length_c   1.000
_cell.angle_alpha   90.00
_cell.angle_beta   90.00
_cell.angle_gamma   90.00
#
_symmetry.space_group_name_H-M   'P 1'
#
loop_
_entity.id
_entity.type
_entity.pdbx_description
1 polymer ?
#
loop_
_entity_poly.entity_id
_entity_poly.type
_entity_poly.pdbx_seq_one_letter_code
_entity_poly.pdbx_strand_id
1 'polypeptide(L)'
;MKVWERVIEKLDRIIQILERMANRKGALDEENEGKVLEYLKRHGKMTKQEMKTLLKVSDQACLRIMKDLSSLGNVLYIPGRGSRQSILVYSDGDTVEAKALMITKLIPRGSSMKIEKIAEILGMNKNDVIAAVRTAQRLFPDELQMREGVVVRFR
;
A
#
# COMPACT_ATOMS: atom_id res chain seq x y z
N MET A 1 -39.96 0.29 -13.31
CA MET A 1 -38.73 0.12 -12.49
C MET A 1 -37.93 -1.14 -12.85
N LYS A 2 -38.53 -2.32 -13.07
CA LYS A 2 -37.82 -3.61 -13.37
C LYS A 2 -36.99 -3.71 -14.67
N VAL A 3 -37.02 -2.70 -15.53
CA VAL A 3 -36.27 -2.70 -16.81
C VAL A 3 -34.87 -2.14 -16.60
N TRP A 4 -34.75 -1.07 -15.82
CA TRP A 4 -33.47 -0.43 -15.50
C TRP A 4 -32.57 -1.34 -14.65
N GLU A 5 -33.13 -2.09 -13.70
CA GLU A 5 -32.40 -3.10 -12.93
C GLU A 5 -31.81 -4.19 -13.83
N ARG A 6 -32.58 -4.70 -14.80
CA ARG A 6 -32.11 -5.67 -15.79
C ARG A 6 -31.03 -5.10 -16.73
N VAL A 7 -31.08 -3.80 -17.03
CA VAL A 7 -30.05 -3.13 -17.82
C VAL A 7 -28.75 -3.01 -17.02
N ILE A 8 -28.84 -2.66 -15.74
CA ILE A 8 -27.69 -2.59 -14.83
C ILE A 8 -27.05 -3.97 -14.67
N GLU A 9 -27.83 -5.03 -14.43
CA GLU A 9 -27.32 -6.41 -14.35
C GLU A 9 -26.62 -6.87 -15.64
N LYS A 10 -27.16 -6.48 -16.80
CA LYS A 10 -26.54 -6.78 -18.10
C LYS A 10 -25.21 -6.03 -18.28
N LEU A 11 -25.15 -4.77 -17.88
CA LEU A 11 -23.91 -3.98 -17.93
C LEU A 11 -22.86 -4.55 -16.97
N ASP A 12 -23.25 -4.96 -15.78
CA ASP A 12 -22.35 -5.56 -14.79
C ASP A 12 -21.75 -6.89 -15.29
N ARG A 13 -22.57 -7.70 -15.97
CA ARG A 13 -22.12 -8.95 -16.61
C ARG A 13 -21.16 -8.70 -17.78
N ILE A 14 -21.36 -7.62 -18.55
CA ILE A 14 -20.44 -7.20 -19.62
C ILE A 14 -19.11 -6.73 -19.01
N ILE A 15 -19.14 -5.96 -17.92
CA ILE A 15 -17.93 -5.55 -17.19
C ILE A 15 -17.17 -6.79 -16.71
N GLN A 16 -17.83 -7.77 -16.09
CA GLN A 16 -17.18 -9.01 -15.65
C GLN A 16 -16.56 -9.81 -16.81
N ILE A 17 -17.18 -9.83 -18.00
CA ILE A 17 -16.62 -10.49 -19.19
C ILE A 17 -15.39 -9.74 -19.70
N LEU A 18 -15.48 -8.41 -19.79
CA LEU A 18 -14.35 -7.55 -20.14
C LEU A 18 -13.21 -7.68 -19.12
N GLU A 19 -13.52 -7.82 -17.84
CA GLU A 19 -12.56 -8.09 -16.77
C GLU A 19 -11.94 -9.48 -16.88
N ARG A 20 -12.69 -10.52 -17.27
CA ARG A 20 -12.12 -11.86 -17.53
C ARG A 20 -11.23 -11.88 -18.76
N MET A 21 -11.62 -11.17 -19.81
CA MET A 21 -10.78 -10.98 -21.00
C MET A 21 -9.53 -10.14 -20.66
N ALA A 22 -9.68 -9.15 -19.77
CA ALA A 22 -8.58 -8.41 -19.19
C ALA A 22 -7.80 -9.18 -18.11
N ASN A 23 -8.30 -10.30 -17.56
CA ASN A 23 -7.55 -11.14 -16.62
C ASN A 23 -6.46 -11.96 -17.30
N ARG A 24 -6.46 -12.06 -18.65
CA ARG A 24 -5.25 -12.40 -19.42
C ARG A 24 -4.27 -11.23 -19.60
N LYS A 25 -4.68 -10.01 -19.24
CA LYS A 25 -3.97 -8.72 -19.41
C LYS A 25 -3.79 -7.95 -18.08
N GLY A 26 -4.04 -8.61 -16.95
CA GLY A 26 -4.12 -7.98 -15.62
C GLY A 26 -3.89 -8.96 -14.47
N ALA A 27 -3.44 -10.18 -14.80
CA ALA A 27 -2.62 -10.94 -13.88
C ALA A 27 -1.25 -10.23 -13.80
N LEU A 28 -0.60 -10.32 -12.64
CA LEU A 28 0.78 -9.91 -12.51
C LEU A 28 1.62 -10.81 -13.43
N ASP A 29 1.95 -10.34 -14.64
CA ASP A 29 2.97 -10.96 -15.48
C ASP A 29 4.35 -10.41 -15.10
N GLU A 30 5.40 -11.18 -15.36
CA GLU A 30 6.78 -10.82 -14.97
C GLU A 30 7.22 -9.47 -15.55
N GLU A 31 6.69 -9.10 -16.73
CA GLU A 31 6.99 -7.83 -17.39
C GLU A 31 6.40 -6.62 -16.62
N ASN A 32 5.12 -6.69 -16.23
CA ASN A 32 4.47 -5.63 -15.48
C ASN A 32 4.98 -5.56 -14.03
N GLU A 33 5.29 -6.70 -13.42
CA GLU A 33 5.98 -6.74 -12.14
C GLU A 33 7.33 -6.02 -12.22
N GLY A 34 8.15 -6.36 -13.22
CA GLY A 34 9.46 -5.75 -13.44
C GLY A 34 9.38 -4.22 -13.58
N LYS A 35 8.44 -3.72 -14.39
CA LYS A 35 8.23 -2.27 -14.57
C LYS A 35 7.87 -1.56 -13.27
N VAL A 36 6.99 -2.16 -12.46
CA VAL A 36 6.57 -1.57 -11.19
C VAL A 36 7.71 -1.58 -10.18
N LEU A 37 8.43 -2.70 -10.07
CA LEU A 37 9.58 -2.83 -9.18
C LEU A 37 10.71 -1.87 -9.56
N GLU A 38 11.00 -1.72 -10.85
CA GLU A 38 12.01 -0.78 -11.32
C GLU A 38 11.64 0.67 -10.98
N TYR A 39 10.39 1.06 -11.21
CA TYR A 39 9.90 2.38 -10.81
C TYR A 39 10.01 2.59 -9.30
N LEU A 40 9.60 1.60 -8.52
CA LEU A 40 9.66 1.65 -7.05
C LEU A 40 11.10 1.72 -6.53
N LYS A 41 12.05 1.02 -7.15
CA LYS A 41 13.48 1.14 -6.82
C LYS A 41 14.02 2.53 -7.09
N ARG A 42 13.58 3.17 -8.18
CA ARG A 42 14.03 4.53 -8.56
C ARG A 42 13.38 5.63 -7.73
N HIS A 43 12.09 5.49 -7.42
CA HIS A 43 11.28 6.57 -6.83
C HIS A 43 10.88 6.32 -5.36
N GLY A 44 11.11 5.12 -4.84
CA GLY A 44 10.76 4.69 -3.47
C GLY A 44 9.27 4.43 -3.25
N LYS A 45 8.38 5.12 -3.98
CA LYS A 45 6.92 4.96 -3.89
C LYS A 45 6.21 5.12 -5.23
N MET A 46 5.00 4.58 -5.31
CA MET A 46 4.13 4.68 -6.47
C MET A 46 2.67 4.76 -6.01
N THR A 47 1.93 5.77 -6.45
CA THR A 47 0.48 5.88 -6.24
C THR A 47 -0.29 4.96 -7.20
N LYS A 48 -1.54 4.62 -6.86
CA LYS A 48 -2.43 3.89 -7.77
C LYS A 48 -2.57 4.60 -9.13
N GLN A 49 -2.61 5.93 -9.13
CA GLN A 49 -2.76 6.71 -10.36
C GLN A 49 -1.53 6.62 -11.25
N GLU A 50 -0.33 6.66 -10.68
CA GLU A 50 0.92 6.42 -11.40
C GLU A 50 0.99 4.99 -11.94
N MET A 51 0.62 3.98 -11.14
CA MET A 51 0.53 2.60 -11.58
C MET A 51 -0.44 2.43 -12.76
N LYS A 52 -1.61 3.08 -12.68
CA LYS A 52 -2.60 3.05 -13.75
C LYS A 52 -2.05 3.62 -15.06
N THR A 53 -1.34 4.73 -14.97
CA THR A 53 -0.70 5.37 -16.13
C THR A 53 0.39 4.47 -16.71
N LEU A 54 1.20 3.85 -15.85
CA LEU A 54 2.30 2.97 -16.25
C LEU A 54 1.81 1.70 -16.94
N LEU A 55 0.83 1.02 -16.35
CA LEU A 55 0.36 -0.29 -16.80
C LEU A 55 -0.84 -0.21 -17.77
N LYS A 56 -1.50 0.95 -17.88
CA LYS A 56 -2.71 1.18 -18.69
C LYS A 56 -3.84 0.18 -18.40
N VAL A 57 -4.02 -0.17 -17.13
CA VAL A 57 -5.05 -1.12 -16.65
C VAL A 57 -6.22 -0.40 -15.95
N SER A 58 -7.28 -1.15 -15.62
CA SER A 58 -8.43 -0.61 -14.87
C SER A 58 -8.07 -0.31 -13.41
N ASP A 59 -8.86 0.54 -12.75
CA ASP A 59 -8.68 0.87 -11.32
C ASP A 59 -8.72 -0.36 -10.41
N GLN A 60 -9.59 -1.32 -10.73
CA GLN A 60 -9.76 -2.56 -9.99
C GLN A 60 -8.57 -3.51 -10.21
N ALA A 61 -8.04 -3.57 -11.44
CA ALA A 61 -6.82 -4.31 -11.75
C ALA A 61 -5.60 -3.72 -11.04
N CYS A 62 -5.44 -2.39 -11.00
CA CYS A 62 -4.38 -1.74 -10.22
C CYS A 62 -4.45 -2.15 -8.76
N LEU A 63 -5.63 -2.08 -8.12
CA LEU A 63 -5.76 -2.44 -6.70
C LEU A 63 -5.40 -3.91 -6.43
N ARG A 64 -5.77 -4.81 -7.34
CA ARG A 64 -5.38 -6.22 -7.24
C ARG A 64 -3.86 -6.37 -7.39
N ILE A 65 -3.27 -5.83 -8.45
CA ILE A 65 -1.82 -5.86 -8.69
C ILE A 65 -1.04 -5.27 -7.52
N MET A 66 -1.48 -4.14 -6.95
CA MET A 66 -0.85 -3.55 -5.78
C MET A 66 -0.88 -4.49 -4.56
N LYS A 67 -2.01 -5.18 -4.33
CA LYS A 67 -2.12 -6.15 -3.23
C LYS A 67 -1.25 -7.38 -3.49
N ASP A 68 -1.24 -7.88 -4.72
CA ASP A 68 -0.44 -9.05 -5.13
C ASP A 68 1.07 -8.74 -5.00
N LEU A 69 1.53 -7.58 -5.45
CA LEU A 69 2.91 -7.11 -5.26
C LEU A 69 3.28 -6.97 -3.78
N SER A 70 2.32 -6.57 -2.94
CA SER A 70 2.55 -6.49 -1.50
C SER A 70 2.82 -7.85 -0.84
N SER A 71 2.46 -8.96 -1.50
CA SER A 71 2.74 -10.31 -1.03
C SER A 71 4.18 -10.78 -1.33
N LEU A 72 4.90 -10.09 -2.22
CA LEU A 72 6.28 -10.42 -2.64
C LEU A 72 7.36 -9.92 -1.66
N GLY A 73 6.97 -9.36 -0.51
CA GLY A 73 7.88 -8.98 0.58
C GLY A 73 8.60 -7.64 0.40
N ASN A 74 9.01 -7.31 -0.83
CA ASN A 74 9.86 -6.13 -1.12
C ASN A 74 9.06 -4.83 -1.42
N VAL A 75 7.74 -4.95 -1.51
CA VAL A 75 6.83 -3.84 -1.76
C VAL A 75 5.71 -3.91 -0.75
N LEU A 76 5.19 -2.77 -0.33
CA LEU A 76 4.02 -2.74 0.53
C LEU A 76 2.91 -1.86 -0.04
N TYR A 77 1.70 -2.42 -0.06
CA TYR A 77 0.48 -1.70 -0.36
C TYR A 77 -0.06 -1.00 0.90
N ILE A 78 -0.24 0.31 0.81
CA ILE A 78 -0.91 1.13 1.81
C ILE A 78 -2.26 1.56 1.22
N PRO A 79 -3.39 1.12 1.80
CA PRO A 79 -4.70 1.56 1.38
C PRO A 79 -4.90 3.04 1.76
N GLY A 80 -5.28 3.87 0.79
CA GLY A 80 -5.69 5.24 1.05
C GLY A 80 -7.15 5.33 1.48
N ARG A 81 -7.59 6.51 1.97
CA ARG A 81 -9.02 6.79 2.18
C ARG A 81 -9.72 6.81 0.82
N GLY A 82 -10.28 5.67 0.44
CA GLY A 82 -10.87 5.43 -0.86
C GLY A 82 -9.87 4.90 -1.90
N SER A 83 -10.41 4.23 -2.92
CA SER A 83 -9.64 3.53 -3.95
C SER A 83 -8.60 4.42 -4.65
N ARG A 84 -8.77 5.74 -4.68
CA ARG A 84 -7.95 6.70 -5.44
C ARG A 84 -6.63 7.11 -4.76
N GLN A 85 -6.44 6.85 -3.46
CA GLN A 85 -5.27 7.33 -2.70
C GLN A 85 -4.32 6.21 -2.27
N SER A 86 -4.50 4.99 -2.78
CA SER A 86 -3.61 3.89 -2.39
C SER A 86 -2.20 4.09 -2.95
N ILE A 87 -1.19 3.67 -2.18
CA ILE A 87 0.23 3.79 -2.56
C ILE A 87 0.94 2.45 -2.37
N LEU A 88 1.93 2.17 -3.22
CA LEU A 88 2.95 1.17 -3.03
C LEU A 88 4.24 1.84 -2.56
N VAL A 89 4.93 1.21 -1.63
CA VAL A 89 6.21 1.68 -1.11
C VAL A 89 7.21 0.53 -1.19
N TYR A 90 8.42 0.82 -1.67
CA TYR A 90 9.50 -0.15 -1.70
C TYR A 90 10.09 -0.31 -0.28
N SER A 91 10.15 -1.54 0.24
CA SER A 91 10.55 -1.78 1.63
C SER A 91 12.01 -1.49 1.91
N ASP A 92 12.89 -1.66 0.92
CA ASP A 92 14.34 -1.46 1.09
C ASP A 92 14.76 -0.01 0.78
N GLY A 93 13.81 0.88 0.52
CA GLY A 93 14.10 2.30 0.31
C GLY A 93 14.34 3.02 1.64
N ASP A 94 15.27 3.97 1.67
CA ASP A 94 15.51 4.86 2.82
C ASP A 94 14.41 5.94 3.00
N THR A 95 13.21 5.67 2.49
CA THR A 95 12.10 6.62 2.55
C THR A 95 11.47 6.64 3.94
N VAL A 96 10.92 7.79 4.33
CA VAL A 96 10.22 7.94 5.61
C VAL A 96 8.99 7.02 5.65
N GLU A 97 8.33 6.77 4.52
CA GLU A 97 7.21 5.83 4.41
C GLU A 97 7.63 4.37 4.62
N ALA A 98 8.80 3.95 4.12
CA ALA A 98 9.33 2.60 4.36
C ALA A 98 9.73 2.42 5.84
N LYS A 99 10.38 3.41 6.42
CA LYS A 99 10.68 3.47 7.86
C LYS A 99 9.41 3.42 8.71
N ALA A 100 8.38 4.19 8.33
CA ALA A 100 7.07 4.20 9.01
C ALA A 100 6.45 2.81 9.06
N LEU A 101 6.56 2.07 7.96
CA LEU A 101 6.10 0.69 7.87
C LEU A 101 6.91 -0.26 8.74
N MET A 102 8.24 -0.17 8.71
CA MET A 102 9.10 -1.01 9.55
C MET A 102 8.70 -0.90 11.03
N ILE A 103 8.39 0.34 11.48
CA ILE A 103 7.89 0.60 12.83
C ILE A 103 6.53 -0.06 13.07
N THR A 104 5.57 0.09 12.16
CA THR A 104 4.26 -0.55 12.30
C THR A 104 4.38 -2.08 12.40
N LYS A 105 5.27 -2.71 11.60
CA LYS A 105 5.50 -4.17 11.65
C LYS A 105 6.25 -4.60 12.91
N LEU A 106 7.18 -3.78 13.39
CA LEU A 106 7.97 -4.05 14.59
C LEU A 106 7.10 -4.09 15.86
N ILE A 107 6.07 -3.24 15.93
CA ILE A 107 5.19 -3.16 17.10
C ILE A 107 4.00 -4.12 16.90
N PRO A 108 3.86 -5.16 17.74
CA PRO A 108 2.71 -6.06 17.66
C PRO A 108 1.40 -5.31 17.93
N ARG A 109 0.29 -5.78 17.35
CA ARG A 109 -1.04 -5.21 17.63
C ARG A 109 -1.40 -5.34 19.11
N GLY A 110 -2.01 -4.30 19.67
CA GLY A 110 -2.32 -4.20 21.10
C GLY A 110 -1.10 -4.03 22.00
N SER A 111 0.06 -3.65 21.46
CA SER A 111 1.30 -3.45 22.21
C SER A 111 1.82 -2.02 22.08
N SER A 112 2.82 -1.67 22.88
CA SER A 112 3.52 -0.39 22.81
C SER A 112 5.03 -0.56 22.88
N MET A 113 5.76 0.42 22.34
CA MET A 113 7.22 0.41 22.31
C MET A 113 7.77 1.84 22.40
N LYS A 114 8.84 2.04 23.20
CA LYS A 114 9.53 3.33 23.30
C LYS A 114 10.28 3.65 22.02
N ILE A 115 10.33 4.94 21.65
CA ILE A 115 11.06 5.44 20.48
C ILE A 115 12.54 5.05 20.55
N GLU A 116 13.16 5.09 21.73
CA GLU A 116 14.56 4.72 21.92
C GLU A 116 14.80 3.25 21.57
N LYS A 117 13.88 2.36 21.94
CA LYS A 117 13.97 0.93 21.63
C LYS A 117 13.72 0.67 20.14
N ILE A 118 12.83 1.43 19.51
CA ILE A 118 12.60 1.36 18.07
C ILE A 118 13.85 1.82 17.31
N ALA A 119 14.48 2.92 17.75
CA ALA A 119 15.71 3.46 17.20
C ALA A 119 16.85 2.44 17.27
N GLU A 120 17.02 1.79 18.43
CA GLU A 120 18.00 0.73 18.62
C GLU A 120 17.77 -0.47 17.68
N ILE A 121 16.54 -1.01 17.63
CA ILE A 121 16.22 -2.20 16.84
C ILE A 121 16.38 -1.93 15.34
N LEU A 122 15.97 -0.76 14.87
CA LEU A 122 16.03 -0.40 13.45
C LEU A 122 17.36 0.26 13.05
N GLY A 123 18.29 0.47 13.99
CA GLY A 123 19.55 1.18 13.73
C GLY A 123 19.33 2.62 13.24
N MET A 124 18.24 3.26 13.67
CA MET A 124 17.83 4.59 13.22
C MET A 124 18.14 5.64 14.29
N ASN A 125 18.34 6.89 13.86
CA ASN A 125 18.41 8.00 14.82
C ASN A 125 17.00 8.34 15.36
N LYS A 126 16.93 8.96 16.54
CA LYS A 126 15.66 9.29 17.22
C LYS A 126 14.73 10.19 16.39
N ASN A 127 15.29 11.14 15.63
CA ASN A 127 14.50 12.08 14.83
C ASN A 127 13.85 11.39 13.62
N ASP A 128 14.60 10.49 12.95
CA ASP A 128 14.09 9.66 11.86
C ASP A 128 12.97 8.76 12.34
N VAL A 129 13.11 8.16 13.53
CA VAL A 129 12.04 7.37 14.14
C VAL A 129 10.81 8.23 14.39
N ILE A 130 10.95 9.43 14.96
CA ILE A 130 9.81 10.35 15.16
C ILE A 130 9.13 10.71 13.85
N ALA A 131 9.90 11.03 12.81
CA ALA A 131 9.37 11.36 11.49
C ALA A 131 8.63 10.18 10.85
N ALA A 132 9.20 8.98 10.97
CA ALA A 132 8.61 7.73 10.51
C ALA A 132 7.33 7.38 11.30
N VAL A 133 7.33 7.53 12.62
CA VAL A 133 6.14 7.33 13.46
C VAL A 133 5.03 8.31 13.07
N ARG A 134 5.33 9.60 12.93
CA ARG A 134 4.33 10.60 12.50
C ARG A 134 3.74 10.25 11.13
N THR A 135 4.60 9.76 10.23
CA THR A 135 4.18 9.28 8.92
C THR A 135 3.30 8.04 9.05
N ALA A 136 3.66 7.08 9.90
CA ALA A 136 2.85 5.90 10.21
C ALA A 136 1.48 6.29 10.79
N GLN A 137 1.41 7.26 11.70
CA GLN A 137 0.13 7.78 12.23
C GLN A 137 -0.73 8.42 11.13
N ARG A 138 -0.13 9.10 10.15
CA ARG A 138 -0.89 9.65 9.02
C ARG A 138 -1.42 8.57 8.08
N LEU A 139 -0.63 7.52 7.88
CA LEU A 139 -0.95 6.41 6.97
C LEU A 139 -1.92 5.40 7.61
N PHE A 140 -1.79 5.17 8.91
CA PHE A 140 -2.56 4.21 9.70
C PHE A 140 -3.11 4.88 10.98
N PRO A 141 -3.96 5.92 10.86
CA PRO A 141 -4.40 6.72 12.00
C PRO A 141 -5.19 5.92 13.05
N ASP A 142 -5.85 4.85 12.62
CA ASP A 142 -6.64 3.99 13.49
C ASP A 142 -5.81 2.85 14.11
N GLU A 143 -4.61 2.57 13.57
CA GLU A 143 -3.75 1.50 14.07
C GLU A 143 -2.66 1.99 15.02
N LEU A 144 -2.20 3.23 14.90
CA LEU A 144 -0.96 3.65 15.53
C LEU A 144 -1.04 5.07 16.11
N GLN A 145 -0.60 5.23 17.37
CA GLN A 145 -0.50 6.54 18.03
C GLN A 145 0.82 6.69 18.78
N MET A 146 1.33 7.91 18.84
CA MET A 146 2.49 8.26 19.66
C MET A 146 2.07 9.16 20.83
N ARG A 147 2.50 8.84 22.05
CA ARG A 147 2.32 9.65 23.26
C ARG A 147 3.58 9.58 24.12
N GLU A 148 4.09 10.73 24.55
CA GLU A 148 5.20 10.83 25.53
C GLU A 148 6.43 9.95 25.18
N GLY A 149 6.80 9.87 23.90
CA GLY A 149 7.94 9.06 23.46
C GLY A 149 7.66 7.56 23.36
N VAL A 150 6.40 7.14 23.51
CA VAL A 150 5.94 5.76 23.32
C VAL A 150 5.03 5.69 22.10
N VAL A 151 5.26 4.69 21.28
CA VAL A 151 4.42 4.34 20.13
C VAL A 151 3.52 3.18 20.54
N VAL A 152 2.22 3.35 20.40
CA VAL A 152 1.18 2.38 20.72
C VAL A 152 0.54 1.92 19.43
N ARG A 153 0.41 0.60 19.26
CA ARG A 153 -0.35 0.01 18.16
C ARG A 153 -1.64 -0.61 18.70
N PHE A 154 -2.78 -0.15 18.19
CA PHE A 154 -4.10 -0.64 18.57
C PHE A 154 -4.39 -2.02 17.93
N ARG A 155 -5.47 -2.68 18.39
CA ARG A 155 -5.88 -4.01 17.90
C ARG A 155 -6.63 -3.92 16.57
#